data_AF-H0BZ53-F1
#
_entry.id   AF-H0BZ53-F1
#
_cell.length_a   1.000
_cell.length_b   1.000
_cell.length_c   1.000
_cell.angle_alpha   90.00
_cell.angle_beta   90.00
_cell.angle_gamma   90.00
#
_symmetry.space_group_name_H-M   'P 1'
#
loop_
_entity.id
_entity.type
_entity.pdbx_description
1 polymer ?
#
loop_
_entity_poly.entity_id
_entity_poly.type
_entity_poly.pdbx_seq_one_letter_code
_entity_poly.pdbx_strand_id
1 'polypeptide(L)'
;MHHSHRAAVNRFIQFLGFLIVSTALVTTAHSGERAKASAKKQQVNSAKSQRAVPARKVAGSGKAVRAVAKTAKAPTRVAFVPPRQSFGQLAGLHEVSDPLDLKSSVALVVDQDTHEVLFRKNDHAVLPIASLTKLMTGMIISQASLPMDEPITITQDDVDTEKGSRSRLTVGTTLTRGEMLHLALMSSENRAAHALGRTYPGGMAVFVAQMNAKARLMGMTDTKYVEPTGLSSRNQSSARDLATLVNVAHGDPLLRELSTSPGYEVAVGPKTLQYNNTNGLVKNPTWDIGLQKTGYISEAGRCLVMQTQIAGRKLIMVFLDSAGKFSRLGDAERVRNWLEESLPSLSAPLHVRTGSNG
;
A
#
# COMPACT_ATOMS: atom_id res chain seq x y z
N MET A 1 35.14 50.04 35.02
CA MET A 1 34.21 49.01 35.54
C MET A 1 33.14 48.76 34.48
N HIS A 2 33.10 47.52 33.99
CA HIS A 2 32.08 46.78 33.24
C HIS A 2 31.09 47.44 32.25
N HIS A 3 31.13 46.89 31.02
CA HIS A 3 30.03 46.41 30.14
C HIS A 3 28.91 47.38 29.71
N SER A 4 28.27 47.26 28.55
CA SER A 4 28.49 46.49 27.31
C SER A 4 27.54 47.09 26.26
N HIS A 5 28.05 47.24 25.05
CA HIS A 5 27.44 47.00 23.74
C HIS A 5 25.95 47.33 23.46
N ARG A 6 25.83 48.26 22.51
CA ARG A 6 24.68 48.68 21.71
C ARG A 6 24.06 47.54 20.89
N ALA A 7 22.73 47.55 20.83
CA ALA A 7 21.91 46.87 19.83
C ALA A 7 21.41 47.88 18.77
N ALA A 8 20.93 47.33 17.64
CA ALA A 8 20.18 47.94 16.53
C ALA A 8 20.99 48.27 15.26
N VAL A 9 20.81 47.43 14.23
CA VAL A 9 20.82 47.85 12.82
C VAL A 9 19.74 47.09 12.04
N ASN A 10 18.75 47.88 11.58
CA ASN A 10 17.95 47.85 10.35
C ASN A 10 17.66 46.54 9.62
N ARG A 11 16.35 46.35 9.33
CA ARG A 11 15.88 45.91 8.01
C ARG A 11 14.66 46.72 7.56
N PHE A 12 14.86 47.47 6.49
CA PHE A 12 13.85 48.11 5.65
C PHE A 12 14.15 47.63 4.22
N ILE A 13 13.14 47.22 3.47
CA ILE A 13 12.94 47.43 2.03
C ILE A 13 11.68 46.66 1.58
N GLN A 14 10.75 47.42 1.01
CA GLN A 14 9.54 47.02 0.28
C GLN A 14 9.88 46.68 -1.18
N PHE A 15 8.96 46.00 -1.88
CA PHE A 15 8.32 46.37 -3.17
C PHE A 15 7.63 45.09 -3.74
N LEU A 16 6.30 45.10 -3.88
CA LEU A 16 5.51 45.32 -5.13
C LEU A 16 5.62 44.10 -6.08
N GLY A 17 4.59 43.33 -6.42
CA GLY A 17 3.25 43.70 -6.87
C GLY A 17 3.20 43.56 -8.41
N PHE A 18 2.62 42.46 -8.94
CA PHE A 18 2.16 42.40 -10.33
C PHE A 18 0.98 41.43 -10.47
N LEU A 19 -0.14 42.01 -10.91
CA LEU A 19 -1.40 41.41 -11.30
C LEU A 19 -1.36 41.24 -12.82
N ILE A 20 -1.66 40.05 -13.36
CA ILE A 20 -1.94 39.88 -14.80
C ILE A 20 -3.30 39.21 -14.95
N VAL A 21 -4.18 39.96 -15.61
CA VAL A 21 -5.50 39.61 -16.12
C VAL A 21 -5.34 38.64 -17.30
N SER A 22 -6.18 37.60 -17.37
CA SER A 22 -6.36 36.84 -18.61
C SER A 22 -7.85 36.60 -18.84
N THR A 23 -8.28 37.13 -19.98
CA THR A 23 -9.63 37.15 -20.54
C THR A 23 -10.03 35.81 -21.14
N ALA A 24 -11.34 35.55 -21.09
CA ALA A 24 -12.03 34.39 -21.61
C ALA A 24 -11.97 34.25 -23.15
N LEU A 25 -12.05 33.00 -23.62
CA LEU A 25 -12.52 32.66 -24.96
C LEU A 25 -13.47 31.46 -24.86
N VAL A 26 -14.72 31.76 -25.19
CA VAL A 26 -15.85 30.84 -25.35
C VAL A 26 -15.74 30.22 -26.74
N THR A 27 -15.78 28.89 -26.85
CA THR A 27 -16.08 28.20 -28.11
C THR A 27 -17.23 27.23 -27.90
N THR A 28 -18.22 27.41 -28.77
CA THR A 28 -19.52 26.75 -28.85
C THR A 28 -19.42 25.24 -29.09
N ALA A 29 -20.04 24.43 -28.22
CA ALA A 29 -20.32 23.03 -28.47
C ALA A 29 -21.60 22.88 -29.31
N HIS A 30 -21.48 22.23 -30.47
CA HIS A 30 -22.62 21.80 -31.28
C HIS A 30 -23.25 20.52 -30.70
N SER A 31 -24.53 20.62 -30.39
CA SER A 31 -25.45 19.54 -30.08
C SER A 31 -25.72 18.68 -31.32
N GLY A 32 -25.42 17.39 -31.24
CA GLY A 32 -25.77 16.38 -32.24
C GLY A 32 -26.54 15.24 -31.59
N GLU A 33 -27.85 15.42 -31.49
CA GLU A 33 -28.84 14.41 -31.13
C GLU A 33 -28.85 13.30 -32.20
N ARG A 34 -28.70 12.03 -31.80
CA ARG A 34 -29.08 10.90 -32.66
C ARG A 34 -29.86 9.85 -31.89
N ALA A 35 -31.04 9.62 -32.44
CA ALA A 35 -32.13 8.84 -31.92
C ALA A 35 -31.84 7.34 -31.81
N LYS A 36 -32.56 6.74 -30.86
CA LYS A 36 -32.81 5.31 -30.73
C LYS A 36 -33.42 4.75 -32.02
N ALA A 37 -32.87 3.66 -32.54
CA ALA A 37 -33.57 2.76 -33.44
C ALA A 37 -33.49 1.33 -32.87
N SER A 38 -34.66 0.85 -32.44
CA SER A 38 -34.96 -0.52 -32.06
C SER A 38 -35.11 -1.36 -33.33
N ALA A 39 -34.48 -2.53 -33.40
CA ALA A 39 -34.78 -3.53 -34.41
C ALA A 39 -34.75 -4.94 -33.80
N LYS A 40 -35.78 -5.70 -34.19
CA LYS A 40 -36.31 -6.92 -33.57
C LYS A 40 -35.38 -8.13 -33.67
N LYS A 41 -35.47 -8.95 -32.62
CA LYS A 41 -35.20 -10.40 -32.61
C LYS A 41 -35.79 -11.09 -33.85
N GLN A 42 -34.97 -11.89 -34.51
CA GLN A 42 -35.45 -13.00 -35.33
C GLN A 42 -34.75 -14.28 -34.89
N GLN A 43 -35.58 -15.23 -34.50
CA GLN A 43 -35.30 -16.52 -33.89
C GLN A 43 -35.34 -17.55 -35.03
N VAL A 44 -34.27 -18.33 -35.22
CA VAL A 44 -34.28 -19.44 -36.18
C VAL A 44 -33.96 -20.72 -35.43
N ASN A 45 -35.01 -21.54 -35.31
CA ASN A 45 -34.97 -22.88 -34.73
C ASN A 45 -34.35 -23.89 -35.71
N SER A 46 -33.53 -24.76 -35.14
CA SER A 46 -32.94 -25.95 -35.75
C SER A 46 -33.98 -27.03 -36.07
N ALA A 47 -33.94 -27.57 -37.30
CA ALA A 47 -34.65 -28.80 -37.67
C ALA A 47 -33.63 -29.89 -38.03
N LYS A 48 -33.63 -30.97 -37.24
CA LYS A 48 -32.92 -32.24 -37.51
C LYS A 48 -33.83 -33.12 -38.36
N SER A 49 -33.29 -33.71 -39.44
CA SER A 49 -33.98 -34.73 -40.21
C SER A 49 -33.72 -36.12 -39.62
N GLN A 50 -34.80 -36.91 -39.52
CA GLN A 50 -34.80 -38.32 -39.14
C GLN A 50 -34.62 -39.18 -40.40
N ARG A 51 -33.95 -40.34 -40.25
CA ARG A 51 -34.10 -41.45 -41.20
C ARG A 51 -34.17 -42.78 -40.44
N ALA A 52 -35.07 -43.63 -40.92
CA ALA A 52 -35.68 -44.78 -40.25
C ALA A 52 -34.81 -46.05 -40.20
N VAL A 53 -35.20 -46.93 -39.29
CA VAL A 53 -34.65 -48.27 -39.00
C VAL A 53 -35.55 -49.35 -39.64
N PRO A 54 -35.01 -50.53 -40.00
CA PRO A 54 -35.76 -51.77 -39.84
C PRO A 54 -35.05 -52.77 -38.90
N ALA A 55 -35.89 -53.56 -38.23
CA ALA A 55 -35.58 -54.45 -37.12
C ALA A 55 -34.85 -55.75 -37.50
N ARG A 56 -34.16 -56.40 -36.54
CA ARG A 56 -34.63 -57.63 -35.85
C ARG A 56 -33.50 -58.42 -35.15
N LYS A 57 -33.82 -58.78 -33.89
CA LYS A 57 -33.42 -59.94 -33.04
C LYS A 57 -31.97 -60.13 -32.53
N VAL A 58 -32.00 -60.57 -31.27
CA VAL A 58 -30.95 -60.82 -30.28
C VAL A 58 -30.26 -62.17 -30.50
N ALA A 59 -28.94 -62.22 -30.34
CA ALA A 59 -28.20 -63.34 -29.73
C ALA A 59 -26.82 -62.83 -29.29
N GLY A 60 -26.43 -63.11 -28.04
CA GLY A 60 -25.30 -62.47 -27.37
C GLY A 60 -23.93 -63.09 -27.61
N SER A 61 -22.90 -62.39 -27.13
CA SER A 61 -21.74 -62.91 -26.37
C SER A 61 -20.60 -61.89 -26.37
N GLY A 62 -19.89 -61.77 -25.24
CA GLY A 62 -18.54 -61.22 -25.16
C GLY A 62 -18.41 -59.71 -24.89
N LYS A 63 -18.37 -59.31 -23.61
CA LYS A 63 -17.79 -58.02 -23.20
C LYS A 63 -16.26 -58.07 -23.38
N ALA A 64 -15.74 -57.48 -24.45
CA ALA A 64 -14.31 -57.13 -24.53
C ALA A 64 -14.12 -55.73 -23.91
N VAL A 65 -13.64 -55.68 -22.67
CA VAL A 65 -13.25 -54.42 -22.01
C VAL A 65 -11.87 -54.04 -22.52
N ARG A 66 -11.79 -53.01 -23.37
CA ARG A 66 -10.52 -52.32 -23.70
C ARG A 66 -10.02 -51.61 -22.44
N ALA A 67 -8.98 -52.16 -21.81
CA ALA A 67 -8.27 -51.50 -20.74
C ALA A 67 -7.48 -50.30 -21.30
N VAL A 68 -7.95 -49.08 -21.04
CA VAL A 68 -7.16 -47.86 -21.24
C VAL A 68 -6.27 -47.71 -20.01
N ALA A 69 -4.97 -47.98 -20.17
CA ALA A 69 -3.98 -47.75 -19.12
C ALA A 69 -3.90 -46.24 -18.83
N LYS A 70 -4.47 -45.81 -17.70
CA LYS A 70 -4.24 -44.49 -17.15
C LYS A 70 -2.85 -44.51 -16.51
N THR A 71 -1.86 -43.94 -17.18
CA THR A 71 -0.58 -43.59 -16.55
C THR A 71 -0.83 -42.48 -15.54
N ALA A 72 -1.02 -42.85 -14.28
CA ALA A 72 -1.02 -41.92 -13.17
C ALA A 72 0.37 -41.29 -13.06
N LYS A 73 0.49 -39.99 -13.34
CA LYS A 73 1.70 -39.23 -12.98
C LYS A 73 1.85 -39.32 -11.46
N ALA A 74 2.97 -39.88 -11.01
CA ALA A 74 3.31 -39.92 -9.59
C ALA A 74 3.23 -38.50 -9.00
N PRO A 75 2.68 -38.33 -7.79
CA PRO A 75 2.65 -37.02 -7.14
C PRO A 75 4.09 -36.56 -6.91
N THR A 76 4.46 -35.45 -7.55
CA THR A 76 5.70 -34.74 -7.25
C THR A 76 5.62 -34.29 -5.79
N ARG A 77 6.33 -35.01 -4.91
CA ARG A 77 6.56 -34.57 -3.52
C ARG A 77 7.38 -33.28 -3.61
N VAL A 78 6.73 -32.13 -3.56
CA VAL A 78 7.40 -30.87 -3.32
C VAL A 78 7.99 -30.98 -1.92
N ALA A 79 9.32 -30.99 -1.81
CA ALA A 79 9.98 -31.02 -0.51
C ALA A 79 9.45 -29.87 0.35
N PHE A 80 9.02 -30.17 1.56
CA PHE A 80 8.65 -29.15 2.53
C PHE A 80 9.91 -28.36 2.89
N VAL A 81 10.07 -27.18 2.30
CA VAL A 81 11.10 -26.22 2.69
C VAL A 81 10.53 -25.44 3.87
N PRO A 82 11.12 -25.53 5.07
CA PRO A 82 10.64 -24.77 6.21
C PRO A 82 10.66 -23.27 5.87
N PRO A 83 9.67 -22.50 6.33
CA PRO A 83 9.66 -21.07 6.09
C PRO A 83 10.93 -20.45 6.68
N ARG A 84 11.63 -19.68 5.84
CA ARG A 84 12.82 -18.94 6.28
C ARG A 84 12.43 -17.99 7.40
N GLN A 85 13.14 -18.08 8.53
CA GLN A 85 12.91 -17.20 9.67
C GLN A 85 13.22 -15.75 9.31
N SER A 86 12.45 -14.83 9.87
CA SER A 86 12.71 -13.40 9.76
C SER A 86 13.85 -12.96 10.68
N PHE A 87 14.38 -11.76 10.47
CA PHE A 87 15.44 -11.22 11.32
C PHE A 87 14.95 -10.98 12.76
N GLY A 88 13.69 -10.58 12.94
CA GLY A 88 13.13 -10.42 14.28
C GLY A 88 12.96 -11.76 15.01
N GLN A 89 12.64 -12.85 14.30
CA GLN A 89 12.66 -14.20 14.87
C GLN A 89 14.07 -14.64 15.27
N LEU A 90 15.07 -14.43 14.40
CA LEU A 90 16.47 -14.77 14.69
C LEU A 90 17.04 -13.97 15.86
N ALA A 91 16.56 -12.75 16.06
CA ALA A 91 16.94 -11.87 17.16
C ALA A 91 16.13 -12.10 18.45
N GLY A 92 15.23 -13.09 18.50
CA GLY A 92 14.42 -13.39 19.70
C GLY A 92 13.35 -12.34 20.03
N LEU A 93 13.05 -11.40 19.13
CA LEU A 93 12.14 -10.27 19.41
C LEU A 93 10.68 -10.72 19.64
N HIS A 94 10.32 -11.90 19.16
CA HIS A 94 8.99 -12.51 19.39
C HIS A 94 8.80 -13.06 20.80
N GLU A 95 9.88 -13.25 21.57
CA GLU A 95 9.83 -13.79 22.94
C GLU A 95 9.40 -12.74 23.97
N VAL A 96 9.44 -11.46 23.58
CA VAL A 96 8.98 -10.35 24.42
C VAL A 96 7.45 -10.36 24.48
N SER A 97 6.91 -10.64 25.67
CA SER A 97 5.48 -10.54 25.96
C SER A 97 5.01 -9.10 26.01
N ASP A 98 3.76 -8.85 25.62
CA ASP A 98 3.12 -7.55 25.72
C ASP A 98 1.65 -7.70 26.13
N PRO A 99 1.02 -6.68 26.73
CA PRO A 99 -0.34 -6.79 27.27
C PRO A 99 -1.44 -6.93 26.21
N LEU A 100 -1.14 -6.66 24.94
CA LEU A 100 -2.09 -6.78 23.83
C LEU A 100 -1.95 -8.11 23.07
N ASP A 101 -1.00 -8.97 23.45
CA ASP A 101 -0.65 -10.21 22.75
C ASP A 101 -0.44 -9.97 21.25
N LEU A 102 0.32 -8.90 20.91
CA LEU A 102 0.61 -8.57 19.52
C LEU A 102 1.47 -9.66 18.88
N LYS A 103 1.13 -10.02 17.65
CA LYS A 103 1.90 -10.98 16.86
C LYS A 103 3.06 -10.34 16.10
N SER A 104 3.14 -9.01 16.15
CA SER A 104 4.31 -8.24 15.75
C SER A 104 5.40 -8.31 16.82
N SER A 105 6.63 -8.58 16.40
CA SER A 105 7.78 -8.56 17.30
C SER A 105 8.24 -7.15 17.63
N VAL A 106 7.90 -6.18 16.78
CA VAL A 106 8.09 -4.75 17.03
C VAL A 106 6.79 -4.01 16.80
N ALA A 107 6.42 -3.13 17.73
CA ALA A 107 5.25 -2.28 17.59
C ALA A 107 5.47 -0.90 18.23
N LEU A 108 4.88 0.12 17.64
CA LEU A 108 4.84 1.48 18.18
C LEU A 108 3.51 2.13 17.82
N VAL A 109 2.84 2.72 18.82
CA VAL A 109 1.61 3.49 18.65
C VAL A 109 1.83 4.87 19.27
N VAL A 110 1.67 5.91 18.47
CA VAL A 110 1.94 7.29 18.85
C VAL A 110 0.74 8.16 18.49
N ASP A 111 0.38 9.07 19.39
CA ASP A 111 -0.54 10.16 19.08
C ASP A 111 0.15 11.18 18.16
N GLN A 112 -0.43 11.42 16.99
CA GLN A 112 0.19 12.21 15.93
C GLN A 112 0.35 13.67 16.30
N ASP A 113 -0.63 14.24 17.02
CA ASP A 113 -0.69 15.67 17.31
C ASP A 113 0.19 16.02 18.53
N THR A 114 0.25 15.13 19.52
CA THR A 114 1.00 15.37 20.79
C THR A 114 2.36 14.69 20.84
N HIS A 115 2.63 13.73 19.94
CA HIS A 115 3.79 12.84 19.97
C HIS A 115 3.85 11.93 21.22
N GLU A 116 2.74 11.78 21.95
CA GLU A 116 2.63 10.86 23.08
C GLU A 116 2.78 9.41 22.60
N VAL A 117 3.73 8.66 23.17
CA VAL A 117 3.86 7.23 22.91
C VAL A 117 2.88 6.47 23.79
N LEU A 118 1.83 5.92 23.17
CA LEU A 118 0.78 5.17 23.85
C LEU A 118 1.18 3.70 24.08
N PHE A 119 1.87 3.11 23.12
CA PHE A 119 2.34 1.73 23.21
C PHE A 119 3.68 1.56 22.50
N ARG A 120 4.57 0.74 23.07
CA ARG A 120 5.83 0.36 22.44
C ARG A 120 6.22 -1.08 22.77
N LYS A 121 6.79 -1.77 21.78
CA LYS A 121 7.39 -3.10 21.89
C LYS A 121 8.60 -3.15 20.99
N ASN A 122 9.80 -3.36 21.55
CA ASN A 122 11.06 -3.44 20.80
C ASN A 122 11.27 -2.29 19.78
N ASP A 123 10.81 -1.08 20.10
CA ASP A 123 10.67 0.03 19.16
C ASP A 123 12.00 0.61 18.63
N HIS A 124 13.11 0.23 19.27
CA HIS A 124 14.48 0.52 18.85
C HIS A 124 15.08 -0.50 17.87
N ALA A 125 14.43 -1.65 17.66
CA ALA A 125 14.99 -2.70 16.81
C ALA A 125 15.03 -2.23 15.35
N VAL A 126 16.22 -2.35 14.73
CA VAL A 126 16.44 -2.02 13.33
C VAL A 126 16.30 -3.29 12.50
N LEU A 127 15.24 -3.35 11.70
CA LEU A 127 14.86 -4.55 10.95
C LEU A 127 14.68 -4.24 9.46
N PRO A 128 14.77 -5.25 8.58
CA PRO A 128 14.28 -5.12 7.22
C PRO A 128 12.81 -4.70 7.20
N ILE A 129 12.46 -3.68 6.41
CA ILE A 129 11.11 -3.08 6.43
C ILE A 129 10.25 -3.42 5.21
N ALA A 130 10.79 -4.23 4.31
CA ALA A 130 10.13 -4.60 3.06
C ALA A 130 9.56 -3.37 2.31
N SER A 131 8.40 -3.54 1.68
CA SER A 131 7.69 -2.49 0.92
C SER A 131 7.24 -1.27 1.70
N LEU A 132 7.43 -1.18 3.03
CA LEU A 132 7.29 0.11 3.73
C LEU A 132 8.24 1.16 3.13
N THR A 133 9.37 0.72 2.58
CA THR A 133 10.28 1.50 1.73
C THR A 133 9.55 2.41 0.74
N LYS A 134 8.50 1.91 0.09
CA LYS A 134 7.81 2.63 -0.99
C LYS A 134 7.12 3.92 -0.51
N LEU A 135 6.91 4.09 0.79
CA LEU A 135 6.40 5.33 1.34
C LEU A 135 7.44 6.46 1.21
N MET A 136 8.72 6.17 1.44
CA MET A 136 9.82 7.09 1.15
C MET A 136 9.94 7.34 -0.36
N THR A 137 9.83 6.29 -1.18
CA THR A 137 9.82 6.42 -2.64
C THR A 137 8.74 7.40 -3.11
N GLY A 138 7.52 7.27 -2.59
CA GLY A 138 6.43 8.19 -2.91
C GLY A 138 6.71 9.62 -2.46
N MET A 139 7.27 9.80 -1.27
CA MET A 139 7.66 11.12 -0.77
C MET A 139 8.68 11.82 -1.67
N ILE A 140 9.73 11.11 -2.12
CA ILE A 140 10.73 11.67 -3.03
C ILE A 140 10.11 12.04 -4.38
N ILE A 141 9.24 11.19 -4.94
CA ILE A 141 8.59 11.45 -6.23
C ILE A 141 7.63 12.64 -6.14
N SER A 142 6.80 12.69 -5.10
CA SER A 142 5.84 13.79 -4.90
C SER A 142 6.56 15.14 -4.75
N GLN A 143 7.61 15.19 -3.93
CA GLN A 143 8.37 16.42 -3.66
C GLN A 143 9.24 16.88 -4.83
N ALA A 144 9.56 15.99 -5.77
CA ALA A 144 10.33 16.35 -6.96
C ALA A 144 9.52 17.16 -7.99
N SER A 145 8.20 17.24 -7.83
CA SER A 145 7.30 18.00 -8.72
C SER A 145 7.50 17.69 -10.20
N LEU A 146 7.77 16.41 -10.52
CA LEU A 146 7.93 15.92 -11.87
C LEU A 146 6.56 15.77 -12.55
N PRO A 147 6.48 15.84 -13.90
CA PRO A 147 5.21 15.66 -14.62
C PRO A 147 4.60 14.29 -14.32
N MET A 148 3.40 14.27 -13.75
CA MET A 148 2.71 13.03 -13.36
C MET A 148 2.12 12.28 -14.55
N ASP A 149 1.95 12.95 -15.69
CA ASP A 149 1.49 12.41 -16.96
C ASP A 149 2.64 11.83 -17.82
N GLU A 150 3.90 11.98 -17.39
CA GLU A 150 5.06 11.45 -18.10
C GLU A 150 4.94 9.92 -18.28
N PRO A 151 5.03 9.40 -19.51
CA PRO A 151 4.97 7.97 -19.77
C PRO A 151 6.27 7.29 -19.33
N ILE A 152 6.15 6.30 -18.44
CA ILE A 152 7.26 5.47 -17.97
C ILE A 152 7.04 4.03 -18.46
N THR A 153 8.01 3.52 -19.21
CA THR A 153 8.01 2.12 -19.66
C THR A 153 8.76 1.23 -18.68
N ILE A 154 8.12 0.11 -18.30
CA ILE A 154 8.75 -0.98 -17.56
C ILE A 154 9.79 -1.66 -18.45
N THR A 155 11.02 -1.78 -17.96
CA THR A 155 12.16 -2.38 -18.64
C THR A 155 12.62 -3.66 -17.94
N GLN A 156 13.61 -4.34 -18.51
CA GLN A 156 14.20 -5.52 -17.89
C GLN A 156 14.87 -5.18 -16.54
N ASP A 157 15.38 -3.96 -16.37
CA ASP A 157 16.01 -3.49 -15.14
C ASP A 157 15.01 -3.43 -13.97
N ASP A 158 13.71 -3.31 -14.24
CA ASP A 158 12.67 -3.25 -13.20
C ASP A 158 12.23 -4.63 -12.71
N VAL A 159 12.75 -5.70 -13.34
CA VAL A 159 12.41 -7.06 -12.97
C VAL A 159 13.21 -7.48 -11.74
N ASP A 160 12.50 -7.89 -10.70
CA ASP A 160 13.09 -8.45 -9.48
C ASP A 160 13.89 -9.73 -9.80
N THR A 161 15.19 -9.67 -9.55
CA THR A 161 16.13 -10.79 -9.64
C THR A 161 16.63 -11.25 -8.26
N GLU A 162 16.26 -10.56 -7.18
CA GLU A 162 16.71 -10.86 -5.81
C GLU A 162 15.73 -11.81 -5.10
N LYS A 163 14.43 -11.50 -5.12
CA LYS A 163 13.40 -12.29 -4.43
C LYS A 163 12.48 -13.06 -5.39
N GLY A 164 12.60 -12.82 -6.69
CA GLY A 164 11.76 -13.47 -7.71
C GLY A 164 10.28 -13.13 -7.56
N SER A 165 9.96 -11.93 -7.06
CA SER A 165 8.59 -11.45 -6.90
C SER A 165 7.90 -11.32 -8.25
N ARG A 166 6.62 -11.70 -8.26
CA ARG A 166 5.78 -11.63 -9.46
C ARG A 166 5.21 -10.22 -9.60
N SER A 167 5.09 -9.77 -10.84
CA SER A 167 4.39 -8.54 -11.20
C SER A 167 3.43 -8.81 -12.34
N ARG A 168 2.34 -8.05 -12.37
CA ARG A 168 1.38 -8.05 -13.48
C ARG A 168 1.74 -7.04 -14.57
N LEU A 169 2.61 -6.07 -14.27
CA LEU A 169 3.18 -5.17 -15.26
C LEU A 169 4.30 -5.91 -15.99
N THR A 170 4.12 -6.25 -17.25
CA THR A 170 5.16 -6.92 -18.04
C THR A 170 6.19 -5.93 -18.55
N VAL A 171 7.39 -6.41 -18.92
CA VAL A 171 8.35 -5.56 -19.65
C VAL A 171 7.69 -5.04 -20.92
N GLY A 172 7.88 -3.75 -21.20
CA GLY A 172 7.22 -3.02 -22.30
C GLY A 172 5.88 -2.38 -21.91
N THR A 173 5.33 -2.65 -20.72
CA THR A 173 4.16 -1.90 -20.22
C THR A 173 4.54 -0.44 -19.97
N THR A 174 3.77 0.49 -20.51
CA THR A 174 3.92 1.94 -20.26
C THR A 174 2.72 2.44 -19.49
N LEU A 175 2.96 3.13 -18.37
CA LEU A 175 1.95 3.85 -17.59
C LEU A 175 2.48 5.26 -17.28
N THR A 176 1.60 6.18 -16.94
CA THR A 176 2.02 7.51 -16.47
C THR A 176 2.74 7.41 -15.12
N ARG A 177 3.59 8.39 -14.80
CA ARG A 177 4.27 8.50 -13.49
C ARG A 177 3.27 8.45 -12.32
N GLY A 178 2.12 9.11 -12.45
CA GLY A 178 1.04 9.10 -11.47
C GLY A 178 0.47 7.70 -11.26
N GLU A 179 0.19 6.95 -12.33
CA GLU A 179 -0.26 5.56 -12.23
C GLU A 179 0.79 4.65 -11.60
N MET A 180 2.07 4.81 -11.97
CA MET A 180 3.17 4.06 -11.34
C MET A 180 3.22 4.32 -9.83
N LEU A 181 3.10 5.59 -9.41
CA LEU A 181 3.10 5.98 -8.01
C LEU A 181 1.89 5.41 -7.27
N HIS A 182 0.70 5.47 -7.88
CA HIS A 182 -0.53 4.91 -7.33
C HIS A 182 -0.39 3.41 -7.08
N LEU A 183 0.04 2.65 -8.10
CA LEU A 183 0.22 1.20 -7.98
C LEU A 183 1.29 0.84 -6.93
N ALA A 184 2.38 1.60 -6.85
CA ALA A 184 3.45 1.40 -5.87
C ALA A 184 2.95 1.59 -4.42
N LEU A 185 2.14 2.61 -4.15
CA LEU A 185 1.66 2.91 -2.80
C LEU A 185 0.48 2.01 -2.39
N MET A 186 -0.56 1.95 -3.23
CA MET A 186 -1.79 1.21 -2.95
C MET A 186 -1.57 -0.30 -2.94
N SER A 187 -1.06 -0.82 -4.05
CA SER A 187 -0.98 -2.26 -4.33
C SER A 187 0.41 -2.86 -4.08
N SER A 188 1.35 -2.03 -3.66
CA SER A 188 2.74 -2.42 -3.43
C SER A 188 3.48 -2.94 -4.67
N GLU A 189 3.13 -2.43 -5.86
CA GLU A 189 3.71 -2.89 -7.12
C GLU A 189 5.22 -2.59 -7.20
N ASN A 190 6.05 -3.61 -7.42
CA ASN A 190 7.51 -3.52 -7.32
C ASN A 190 8.14 -2.89 -8.56
N ARG A 191 7.67 -3.26 -9.76
CA ARG A 191 8.25 -2.76 -11.01
C ARG A 191 7.94 -1.28 -11.19
N ALA A 192 6.73 -0.85 -10.81
CA ALA A 192 6.36 0.55 -10.77
C ALA A 192 7.28 1.37 -9.85
N ALA A 193 7.51 0.90 -8.61
CA ALA A 193 8.40 1.57 -7.67
C ALA A 193 9.87 1.61 -8.15
N HIS A 194 10.35 0.52 -8.77
CA HIS A 194 11.69 0.47 -9.33
C HIS A 194 11.83 1.43 -10.52
N ALA A 195 10.86 1.42 -11.44
CA ALA A 195 10.86 2.31 -12.60
C ALA A 195 10.85 3.78 -12.19
N LEU A 196 10.07 4.16 -11.17
CA LEU A 196 10.08 5.53 -10.61
C LEU A 196 11.48 5.95 -10.14
N GLY A 197 12.21 5.06 -9.47
CA GLY A 197 13.59 5.34 -9.04
C GLY A 197 14.57 5.38 -10.21
N ARG A 198 14.41 4.47 -11.19
CA ARG A 198 15.26 4.39 -12.39
C ARG A 198 15.12 5.61 -13.30
N THR A 199 13.90 6.12 -13.48
CA THR A 199 13.60 7.28 -14.34
C THR A 199 13.62 8.61 -13.60
N TYR A 200 14.01 8.62 -12.33
CA TYR A 200 14.25 9.87 -11.61
C TYR A 200 15.40 10.65 -12.26
N PRO A 201 15.37 11.99 -12.32
CA PRO A 201 16.48 12.78 -12.82
C PRO A 201 17.81 12.44 -12.10
N GLY A 202 18.82 12.05 -12.88
CA GLY A 202 20.10 11.54 -12.34
C GLY A 202 20.14 10.03 -12.05
N GLY A 203 19.03 9.32 -12.27
CA GLY A 203 18.92 7.87 -12.22
C GLY A 203 18.87 7.28 -10.81
N MET A 204 18.93 5.94 -10.75
CA MET A 204 18.73 5.16 -9.52
C MET A 204 19.67 5.54 -8.38
N ALA A 205 20.95 5.78 -8.68
CA ALA A 205 21.93 6.15 -7.65
C ALA A 205 21.58 7.48 -6.97
N VAL A 206 21.16 8.47 -7.75
CA VAL A 206 20.69 9.76 -7.22
C VAL A 206 19.39 9.58 -6.45
N PHE A 207 18.45 8.76 -6.94
CA PHE A 207 17.21 8.48 -6.24
C PHE A 207 17.45 7.91 -4.83
N VAL A 208 18.29 6.87 -4.71
CA VAL A 208 18.65 6.25 -3.43
C VAL A 208 19.40 7.24 -2.53
N ALA A 209 20.26 8.09 -3.09
CA ALA A 209 20.92 9.15 -2.33
C ALA A 209 19.91 10.14 -1.74
N GLN A 210 18.88 10.55 -2.52
CA GLN A 210 17.81 11.43 -2.07
C GLN A 210 16.96 10.77 -0.97
N MET A 211 16.61 9.49 -1.09
CA MET A 211 15.90 8.76 -0.03
C MET A 211 16.64 8.81 1.31
N ASN A 212 17.95 8.54 1.30
CA ASN A 212 18.76 8.57 2.51
C ASN A 212 19.03 10.00 3.01
N ALA A 213 19.18 10.98 2.12
CA ALA A 213 19.30 12.38 2.51
C ALA A 213 18.02 12.88 3.20
N LYS A 214 16.86 12.51 2.67
CA LYS A 214 15.56 12.82 3.28
C LYS A 214 15.39 12.14 4.64
N ALA A 215 15.77 10.87 4.77
CA ALA A 215 15.75 10.17 6.05
C ALA A 215 16.58 10.92 7.11
N ARG A 216 17.82 11.29 6.80
CA ARG A 216 18.68 12.08 7.70
C ARG A 216 18.09 13.44 8.03
N LEU A 217 17.54 14.15 7.04
CA LEU A 217 16.92 15.46 7.25
C LEU A 217 15.73 15.39 8.22
N MET A 218 15.00 14.28 8.24
CA MET A 218 13.87 14.05 9.14
C MET A 218 14.30 13.43 10.49
N GLY A 219 15.60 13.25 10.73
CA GLY A 219 16.10 12.65 11.97
C GLY A 219 15.94 11.13 12.06
N MET A 220 15.70 10.45 10.94
CA MET A 220 15.58 8.99 10.88
C MET A 220 16.97 8.34 10.90
N THR A 221 17.61 8.29 12.07
CA THR A 221 19.01 7.88 12.23
C THR A 221 19.24 6.38 12.14
N ASP A 222 18.20 5.58 12.32
CA ASP A 222 18.25 4.11 12.23
C ASP A 222 17.93 3.60 10.81
N THR A 223 17.63 4.52 9.89
CA THR A 223 17.13 4.20 8.57
C THR A 223 18.22 4.18 7.51
N LYS A 224 18.19 3.13 6.68
CA LYS A 224 19.01 3.02 5.48
C LYS A 224 18.19 2.44 4.32
N TYR A 225 18.27 3.11 3.17
CA TYR A 225 17.73 2.63 1.91
C TYR A 225 18.87 2.27 0.95
N VAL A 226 18.72 1.18 0.22
CA VAL A 226 19.62 0.78 -0.87
C VAL A 226 18.90 0.69 -2.22
N GLU A 227 17.57 0.69 -2.23
CA GLU A 227 16.72 0.61 -3.43
C GLU A 227 15.26 1.03 -3.10
N PRO A 228 14.41 1.37 -4.09
CA PRO A 228 13.13 2.05 -3.87
C PRO A 228 11.92 1.13 -3.60
N THR A 229 12.09 -0.19 -3.67
CA THR A 229 11.00 -1.17 -3.59
C THR A 229 10.87 -1.80 -2.22
N GLY A 230 11.96 -2.04 -1.49
CA GLY A 230 11.97 -2.85 -0.27
C GLY A 230 12.14 -4.35 -0.50
N LEU A 231 12.60 -4.77 -1.67
CA LEU A 231 12.96 -6.16 -1.94
C LEU A 231 14.26 -6.55 -1.25
N SER A 232 15.20 -5.61 -1.12
CA SER A 232 16.45 -5.83 -0.42
C SER A 232 16.24 -5.83 1.08
N SER A 233 16.75 -6.86 1.78
CA SER A 233 16.75 -6.88 3.24
C SER A 233 17.70 -5.85 3.87
N ARG A 234 18.51 -5.16 3.05
CA ARG A 234 19.35 -4.03 3.47
C ARG A 234 18.57 -2.71 3.54
N ASN A 235 17.31 -2.67 3.10
CA ASN A 235 16.40 -1.58 3.44
C ASN A 235 15.91 -1.80 4.86
N GLN A 236 16.40 -0.98 5.79
CA GLN A 236 16.19 -1.16 7.21
C GLN A 236 15.78 0.15 7.87
N SER A 237 15.02 0.05 8.95
CA SER A 237 14.57 1.18 9.78
C SER A 237 14.11 0.67 11.14
N SER A 238 13.99 1.57 12.12
CA SER A 238 13.29 1.32 13.38
C SER A 238 11.81 1.72 13.30
N ALA A 239 11.03 1.34 14.31
CA ALA A 239 9.62 1.73 14.39
C ALA A 239 9.45 3.24 14.61
N ARG A 240 10.38 3.87 15.34
CA ARG A 240 10.40 5.32 15.59
C ARG A 240 10.65 6.13 14.32
N ASP A 241 11.62 5.70 13.54
CA ASP A 241 11.92 6.32 12.25
C ASP A 241 10.72 6.19 11.30
N LEU A 242 10.08 5.01 11.26
CA LEU A 242 8.88 4.81 10.45
C LEU A 242 7.69 5.66 10.93
N ALA A 243 7.51 5.86 12.24
CA ALA A 243 6.48 6.75 12.74
C ALA A 243 6.74 8.20 12.31
N THR A 244 8.00 8.63 12.29
CA THR A 244 8.42 9.93 11.74
C THR A 244 8.10 10.03 10.24
N LEU A 245 8.44 8.99 9.46
CA LEU A 245 8.12 8.93 8.03
C LEU A 245 6.61 9.03 7.78
N VAL A 246 5.79 8.28 8.53
CA VAL A 246 4.32 8.33 8.42
C VAL A 246 3.80 9.72 8.74
N ASN A 247 4.29 10.35 9.81
CA ASN A 247 3.84 11.68 10.20
C ASN A 247 4.10 12.70 9.09
N VAL A 248 5.31 12.71 8.53
CA VAL A 248 5.67 13.63 7.44
C VAL A 248 4.92 13.28 6.15
N ALA A 249 4.82 12.01 5.79
CA ALA A 249 4.12 11.56 4.58
C ALA A 249 2.63 11.87 4.63
N HIS A 250 2.01 11.83 5.81
CA HIS A 250 0.61 12.21 5.99
C HIS A 250 0.38 13.70 5.70
N GLY A 251 1.40 14.56 5.77
CA GLY A 251 1.30 15.95 5.36
C GLY A 251 1.09 16.16 3.86
N ASP A 252 1.30 15.12 3.04
CA ASP A 252 1.17 15.17 1.58
C ASP A 252 -0.19 14.61 1.12
N PRO A 253 -1.11 15.45 0.59
CA PRO A 253 -2.43 15.01 0.16
C PRO A 253 -2.39 13.93 -0.93
N LEU A 254 -1.41 13.98 -1.83
CA LEU A 254 -1.27 13.01 -2.90
C LEU A 254 -0.93 11.63 -2.33
N LEU A 255 -0.01 11.56 -1.35
CA LEU A 255 0.32 10.28 -0.72
C LEU A 255 -0.85 9.70 0.07
N ARG A 256 -1.63 10.55 0.74
CA ARG A 256 -2.86 10.13 1.43
C ARG A 256 -3.85 9.51 0.45
N GLU A 257 -4.16 10.20 -0.63
CA GLU A 257 -5.10 9.71 -1.66
C GLU A 257 -4.63 8.39 -2.27
N LEU A 258 -3.40 8.35 -2.79
CA LEU A 258 -2.88 7.19 -3.51
C LEU A 258 -2.71 5.98 -2.58
N SER A 259 -2.31 6.18 -1.33
CA SER A 259 -2.12 5.07 -0.39
C SER A 259 -3.43 4.49 0.15
N THR A 260 -4.51 5.29 0.20
CA THR A 260 -5.81 4.90 0.76
C THR A 260 -6.87 4.61 -0.30
N SER A 261 -6.52 4.69 -1.59
CA SER A 261 -7.37 4.20 -2.67
C SER A 261 -7.72 2.71 -2.50
N PRO A 262 -9.01 2.29 -2.55
CA PRO A 262 -9.40 0.88 -2.38
C PRO A 262 -8.92 -0.07 -3.48
N GLY A 263 -8.75 0.45 -4.70
CA GLY A 263 -8.40 -0.30 -5.90
C GLY A 263 -8.26 0.64 -7.10
N TYR A 264 -7.62 0.15 -8.16
CA TYR A 264 -7.35 0.91 -9.37
C TYR A 264 -7.21 -0.03 -10.58
N GLU A 265 -7.71 0.41 -11.73
CA GLU A 265 -7.61 -0.32 -12.98
C GLU A 265 -6.66 0.42 -13.93
N VAL A 266 -5.76 -0.31 -14.58
CA VAL A 266 -4.87 0.25 -15.60
C VAL A 266 -5.06 -0.45 -16.93
N ALA A 267 -5.19 0.34 -18.00
CA ALA A 267 -5.21 -0.16 -19.36
C ALA A 267 -3.77 -0.43 -19.84
N VAL A 268 -3.50 -1.66 -20.26
CA VAL A 268 -2.20 -2.10 -20.79
C VAL A 268 -2.44 -2.74 -22.16
N GLY A 269 -2.40 -1.91 -23.20
CA GLY A 269 -2.78 -2.31 -24.55
C GLY A 269 -4.22 -2.83 -24.59
N PRO A 270 -4.49 -4.06 -25.08
CA PRO A 270 -5.84 -4.61 -25.14
C PRO A 270 -6.35 -5.20 -23.80
N LYS A 271 -5.56 -5.14 -22.73
CA LYS A 271 -5.89 -5.74 -21.42
C LYS A 271 -6.12 -4.65 -20.38
N THR A 272 -7.05 -4.89 -19.45
CA THR A 272 -7.18 -4.09 -18.23
C THR A 272 -6.69 -4.91 -17.04
N LEU A 273 -5.77 -4.34 -16.25
CA LEU A 273 -5.24 -4.97 -15.05
C LEU A 273 -5.86 -4.35 -13.80
N GLN A 274 -6.30 -5.21 -12.88
CA GLN A 274 -7.08 -4.83 -11.70
C GLN A 274 -6.25 -4.87 -10.42
N TYR A 275 -6.01 -3.74 -9.76
CA TYR A 275 -5.24 -3.66 -8.52
C TYR A 275 -6.13 -3.36 -7.33
N ASN A 276 -5.78 -3.95 -6.19
CA ASN A 276 -6.48 -3.75 -4.92
C ASN A 276 -5.47 -3.23 -3.89
N ASN A 277 -5.97 -2.46 -2.93
CA ASN A 277 -5.17 -2.07 -1.79
C ASN A 277 -4.68 -3.29 -1.01
N THR A 278 -3.41 -3.26 -0.61
CA THR A 278 -2.78 -4.34 0.16
C THR A 278 -3.15 -4.31 1.64
N ASN A 279 -3.63 -3.17 2.16
CA ASN A 279 -4.25 -3.09 3.46
C ASN A 279 -5.76 -3.29 3.33
N GLY A 280 -6.26 -4.44 3.78
CA GLY A 280 -7.69 -4.77 3.72
C GLY A 280 -8.58 -3.85 4.56
N LEU A 281 -8.02 -3.18 5.58
CA LEU A 281 -8.77 -2.25 6.45
C LEU A 281 -9.22 -0.99 5.70
N VAL A 282 -8.56 -0.62 4.61
CA VAL A 282 -8.93 0.54 3.78
C VAL A 282 -10.35 0.43 3.22
N LYS A 283 -10.84 -0.79 3.00
CA LYS A 283 -12.21 -1.03 2.51
C LYS A 283 -13.24 -1.11 3.64
N ASN A 284 -12.80 -1.08 4.89
CA ASN A 284 -13.68 -1.18 6.05
C ASN A 284 -14.17 0.22 6.45
N PRO A 285 -15.48 0.53 6.34
CA PRO A 285 -16.00 1.85 6.67
C PRO A 285 -15.90 2.22 8.15
N THR A 286 -15.60 1.28 9.04
CA THR A 286 -15.38 1.57 10.47
C THR A 286 -13.97 2.07 10.77
N TRP A 287 -13.09 2.09 9.77
CA TRP A 287 -11.71 2.57 9.87
C TRP A 287 -11.55 3.88 9.11
N ASP A 288 -11.10 4.92 9.81
CA ASP A 288 -10.68 6.17 9.18
C ASP A 288 -9.15 6.15 9.04
N ILE A 289 -8.66 5.75 7.87
CA ILE A 289 -7.22 5.62 7.57
C ILE A 289 -6.83 6.77 6.66
N GLY A 290 -5.95 7.66 7.14
CA GLY A 290 -5.45 8.79 6.34
C GLY A 290 -4.23 8.44 5.48
N LEU A 291 -3.42 7.45 5.89
CA LEU A 291 -2.26 6.98 5.14
C LEU A 291 -1.91 5.54 5.54
N GLN A 292 -1.44 4.71 4.60
CA GLN A 292 -0.97 3.36 4.94
C GLN A 292 0.14 2.84 4.02
N LYS A 293 0.90 1.87 4.52
CA LYS A 293 1.67 0.97 3.68
C LYS A 293 1.84 -0.40 4.33
N THR A 294 1.75 -1.46 3.54
CA THR A 294 2.11 -2.83 3.96
C THR A 294 3.44 -3.29 3.35
N GLY A 295 4.07 -4.31 3.93
CA GLY A 295 5.27 -4.93 3.37
C GLY A 295 5.44 -6.39 3.77
N TYR A 296 6.10 -7.17 2.91
CA TYR A 296 6.52 -8.53 3.20
C TYR A 296 7.71 -8.95 2.33
N ILE A 297 8.77 -9.42 3.00
CA ILE A 297 9.77 -10.36 2.49
C ILE A 297 10.06 -11.33 3.63
N SER A 298 10.62 -12.51 3.36
CA SER A 298 10.88 -13.51 4.41
C SER A 298 11.73 -12.94 5.56
N GLU A 299 12.72 -12.12 5.24
CA GLU A 299 13.65 -11.51 6.20
C GLU A 299 12.99 -10.44 7.09
N ALA A 300 11.96 -9.75 6.59
CA ALA A 300 11.25 -8.68 7.29
C ALA A 300 10.03 -9.16 8.08
N GLY A 301 9.55 -10.36 7.79
CA GLY A 301 8.19 -10.76 8.15
C GLY A 301 7.14 -9.82 7.54
N ARG A 302 5.95 -9.73 8.16
CA ARG A 302 4.86 -8.89 7.65
C ARG A 302 4.82 -7.56 8.39
N CYS A 303 4.92 -6.48 7.64
CA CYS A 303 4.96 -5.13 8.17
C CYS A 303 3.71 -4.33 7.78
N LEU A 304 3.29 -3.42 8.64
CA LEU A 304 2.24 -2.43 8.42
C LEU A 304 2.65 -1.12 9.08
N VAL A 305 2.49 -0.02 8.37
CA VAL A 305 2.40 1.31 8.96
C VAL A 305 1.11 1.97 8.52
N MET A 306 0.49 2.75 9.39
CA MET A 306 -0.65 3.57 9.02
C MET A 306 -0.83 4.75 9.96
N GLN A 307 -1.43 5.81 9.42
CA GLN A 307 -2.07 6.86 10.18
C GLN A 307 -3.58 6.60 10.14
N THR A 308 -4.24 6.72 11.29
CA THR A 308 -5.67 6.46 11.44
C THR A 308 -6.28 7.28 12.56
N GLN A 309 -7.58 7.57 12.51
CA GLN A 309 -8.32 8.16 13.62
C GLN A 309 -9.08 7.09 14.42
N ILE A 310 -8.84 7.03 15.73
CA ILE A 310 -9.50 6.11 16.66
C ILE A 310 -9.89 6.89 17.91
N ALA A 311 -11.15 6.75 18.34
CA ALA A 311 -11.69 7.42 19.53
C ALA A 311 -11.35 8.93 19.61
N GLY A 312 -11.41 9.62 18.46
CA GLY A 312 -11.12 11.05 18.34
C GLY A 312 -9.62 11.44 18.29
N ARG A 313 -8.69 10.49 18.46
CA ARG A 313 -7.25 10.72 18.37
C ARG A 313 -6.72 10.35 16.99
N LYS A 314 -5.81 11.17 16.44
CA LYS A 314 -5.02 10.82 15.25
C LYS A 314 -3.82 10.00 15.70
N LEU A 315 -3.70 8.78 15.20
CA LEU A 315 -2.71 7.83 15.66
C LEU A 315 -1.84 7.37 14.51
N ILE A 316 -0.57 7.17 14.81
CA ILE A 316 0.39 6.49 13.95
C ILE A 316 0.67 5.13 14.56
N MET A 317 0.41 4.07 13.79
CA MET A 317 0.67 2.69 14.16
C MET A 317 1.76 2.10 13.28
N VAL A 318 2.75 1.49 13.90
CA VAL A 318 3.85 0.78 13.24
C VAL A 318 3.92 -0.63 13.81
N PHE A 319 3.86 -1.62 12.92
CA PHE A 319 3.95 -3.03 13.24
C PHE A 319 4.96 -3.69 12.30
N LEU A 320 6.05 -4.23 12.85
CA LEU A 320 7.07 -4.93 12.06
C LEU A 320 7.12 -6.40 12.44
N ASP A 321 7.47 -7.20 11.43
CA ASP A 321 7.70 -8.64 11.58
C ASP A 321 6.55 -9.39 12.29
N SER A 322 5.31 -9.15 11.83
CA SER A 322 4.13 -9.82 12.35
C SER A 322 4.02 -11.27 11.87
N ALA A 323 3.82 -12.19 12.82
CA ALA A 323 3.71 -13.63 12.57
C ALA A 323 2.29 -14.04 12.15
N GLY A 324 2.13 -14.50 10.90
CA GLY A 324 0.86 -14.98 10.33
C GLY A 324 0.28 -14.07 9.25
N LYS A 325 -0.58 -14.62 8.36
CA LYS A 325 -0.98 -13.90 7.13
C LYS A 325 -1.68 -12.55 7.37
N PHE A 326 -2.57 -12.53 8.36
CA PHE A 326 -3.45 -11.38 8.67
C PHE A 326 -3.12 -10.74 10.01
N SER A 327 -2.08 -11.20 10.69
CA SER A 327 -1.77 -10.87 12.07
C SER A 327 -1.55 -9.38 12.28
N ARG A 328 -0.85 -8.68 11.39
CA ARG A 328 -0.68 -7.21 11.48
C ARG A 328 -1.98 -6.40 11.42
N LEU A 329 -3.01 -6.92 10.74
CA LEU A 329 -4.34 -6.28 10.73
C LEU A 329 -5.08 -6.61 12.03
N GLY A 330 -4.92 -7.84 12.54
CA GLY A 330 -5.41 -8.21 13.86
C GLY A 330 -4.74 -7.40 14.99
N ASP A 331 -3.45 -7.12 14.89
CA ASP A 331 -2.70 -6.28 15.82
C ASP A 331 -3.26 -4.84 15.83
N ALA A 332 -3.60 -4.31 14.66
CA ALA A 332 -4.29 -3.02 14.54
C ALA A 332 -5.67 -3.02 15.23
N GLU A 333 -6.48 -4.05 15.03
CA GLU A 333 -7.78 -4.20 15.71
C GLU A 333 -7.62 -4.34 17.24
N ARG A 334 -6.61 -5.07 17.71
CA ARG A 334 -6.32 -5.18 19.16
C ARG A 334 -5.97 -3.82 19.77
N VAL A 335 -5.13 -3.04 19.10
CA VAL A 335 -4.79 -1.68 19.53
C VAL A 335 -6.03 -0.79 19.53
N ARG A 336 -6.86 -0.87 18.49
CA ARG A 336 -8.13 -0.13 18.43
C ARG A 336 -9.02 -0.43 19.63
N ASN A 337 -9.31 -1.71 19.87
CA ASN A 337 -10.18 -2.14 20.96
C ASN A 337 -9.62 -1.67 22.32
N TRP A 338 -8.32 -1.84 22.53
CA TRP A 338 -7.66 -1.39 23.76
C TRP A 338 -7.82 0.12 23.99
N LEU A 339 -7.69 0.94 22.95
CA LEU A 339 -7.85 2.40 23.06
C LEU A 339 -9.30 2.82 23.29
N GLU A 340 -10.24 2.15 22.62
CA GLU A 340 -11.67 2.40 22.79
C GLU A 340 -12.16 2.00 24.20
N GLU A 341 -11.60 0.93 24.79
CA GLU A 341 -11.89 0.50 26.17
C GLU A 341 -11.22 1.40 27.23
N SER A 342 -10.03 1.92 26.94
CA SER A 342 -9.26 2.75 27.88
C SER A 342 -9.79 4.18 28.01
N LEU A 343 -10.68 4.61 27.13
CA LEU A 343 -11.32 5.92 27.18
C LEU A 343 -12.74 5.78 27.73
N PRO A 344 -13.09 6.35 28.90
CA PRO A 344 -14.48 6.43 29.31
C PRO A 344 -15.25 7.22 28.25
N SER A 345 -16.33 6.64 27.75
CA SER A 345 -17.18 7.26 26.74
C SER A 345 -17.61 8.66 27.21
N LEU A 346 -17.19 9.70 26.49
CA LEU A 346 -17.69 11.08 26.67
C LEU A 346 -19.15 11.24 26.19
N SER A 347 -19.91 10.14 26.14
CA SER A 347 -21.22 10.04 25.52
C SER A 347 -22.24 9.40 26.47
N ALA A 348 -22.14 9.64 27.77
CA ALA A 348 -23.28 9.44 28.68
C ALA A 348 -24.05 10.77 28.76
N PRO A 349 -25.29 10.87 28.25
CA PRO A 349 -26.09 12.06 28.50
C PRO A 349 -26.29 12.21 30.01
N LEU A 350 -25.94 13.39 30.53
CA LEU A 350 -26.27 13.82 31.88
C LEU A 350 -27.76 13.57 32.10
N HIS A 351 -28.10 12.53 32.87
CA HIS A 351 -29.43 12.41 33.44
C HIS A 351 -29.60 13.59 34.38
N VAL A 352 -30.23 14.65 33.89
CA VAL A 352 -30.76 15.72 34.73
C VAL A 352 -31.79 15.07 35.64
N ARG A 353 -31.39 14.80 36.88
CA ARG A 353 -32.34 14.56 37.97
C ARG A 353 -33.08 15.88 38.18
N THR A 354 -34.24 16.02 37.56
CA THR A 354 -35.25 16.98 38.01
C THR A 354 -35.72 16.53 39.39
N GLY A 355 -35.01 16.99 40.43
CA GLY A 355 -35.50 16.93 41.79
C GLY A 355 -36.73 17.81 41.91
N SER A 356 -37.87 17.19 42.22
CA SER A 356 -39.02 17.87 42.78
C SER A 356 -38.62 18.51 44.10
N ASN A 357 -38.85 19.81 44.25
CA ASN A 357 -39.09 20.47 45.53
C ASN A 357 -39.74 21.82 45.25
N GLY A 358 -40.97 21.98 45.72
CA GLY A 358 -41.82 23.16 45.59
C GLY A 358 -43.28 22.77 45.56
#